data_AF-A0A976NYB5-F1
#
_entry.id   AF-A0A976NYB5-F1
#
_cell.length_a   1.000
_cell.length_b   1.000
_cell.length_c   1.000
_cell.angle_alpha   90.00
_cell.angle_beta   90.00
_cell.angle_gamma   90.00
#
_symmetry.space_group_name_H-M   'P 1'
#
loop_
_entity.id
_entity.type
_entity.pdbx_description
1 polymer ?
#
loop_
_entity_poly.entity_id
_entity_poly.type
_entity_poly.pdbx_seq_one_letter_code
_entity_poly.pdbx_strand_id
1 'polypeptide(L)'
;MRVVALDAGGATLKASVVISGETSTVSILPNHVASTSVNPSTIYMGQKLQELEQQRAKLRYLRPVQRGYCVNWNIESELWAHLLSSKAS
;
A
#
# COMPACT_ATOMS: atom_id res chain seq x y z
N MET A 1 0.28 3.37 26.16
CA MET A 1 -0.62 3.49 24.99
C MET A 1 0.20 3.14 23.75
N ARG A 2 -0.32 2.27 22.86
CA ARG A 2 0.29 2.03 21.55
C ARG A 2 -0.49 2.83 20.51
N VAL A 3 0.21 3.65 19.73
CA VAL A 3 -0.40 4.46 18.66
C VAL A 3 0.18 3.98 17.34
N VAL A 4 -0.68 3.84 16.34
CA VAL A 4 -0.24 3.63 14.96
C VAL A 4 -0.31 4.99 14.25
N ALA A 5 0.84 5.50 13.83
CA ALA A 5 0.90 6.66 12.95
C ALA A 5 0.79 6.18 11.50
N LEU A 6 -0.13 6.77 10.74
CA LEU A 6 -0.36 6.48 9.32
C LEU A 6 -0.28 7.78 8.51
N ASP A 7 0.65 7.83 7.55
CA ASP A 7 0.75 8.85 6.52
C ASP A 7 0.18 8.26 5.22
N ALA A 8 -1.07 8.63 4.90
CA ALA A 8 -1.82 8.10 3.76
C ALA A 8 -1.71 9.01 2.53
N GLY A 9 -0.50 9.10 1.97
CA GLY A 9 -0.23 9.90 0.78
C GLY A 9 -0.73 9.27 -0.51
N GLY A 10 -0.94 10.09 -1.56
CA GLY A 10 -1.43 9.59 -2.86
C GLY A 10 -0.42 8.78 -3.68
N ALA A 11 0.85 8.79 -3.30
CA ALA A 11 1.91 7.99 -3.91
C ALA A 11 2.37 6.84 -3.02
N THR A 12 2.39 7.05 -1.70
CA THR A 12 2.91 6.09 -0.72
C THR A 12 2.06 6.11 0.54
N LEU A 13 1.84 4.93 1.11
CA LEU A 13 1.37 4.73 2.47
C LEU A 13 2.56 4.43 3.38
N LYS A 14 2.60 5.07 4.55
CA LYS A 14 3.62 4.80 5.57
C LYS A 14 2.97 4.56 6.92
N ALA A 15 3.39 3.50 7.61
CA ALA A 15 2.86 3.15 8.91
C ALA A 15 3.99 2.90 9.93
N SER A 16 3.79 3.34 11.16
CA SER A 16 4.70 3.05 12.27
C SER A 16 3.95 2.87 13.58
N VAL A 17 4.45 2.00 14.44
CA VAL A 17 3.98 1.89 15.83
C VAL A 17 4.83 2.82 16.67
N VAL A 18 4.20 3.84 17.25
CA VAL A 18 4.88 4.84 18.07
C VAL A 18 4.89 4.36 19.52
N ILE A 19 6.10 4.22 20.06
CA ILE A 19 6.37 3.83 21.45
C ILE A 19 7.24 4.94 22.07
N SER A 20 6.82 5.47 23.21
CA SER A 20 7.54 6.55 23.89
C SER A 20 8.93 6.08 24.33
N GLY A 21 9.97 6.84 23.96
CA GLY A 21 11.36 6.54 24.33
C GLY A 21 12.07 5.57 23.39
N GLU A 22 11.43 5.12 22.30
CA GLU A 22 12.03 4.20 21.32
C GLU A 22 12.03 4.80 19.90
N THR A 23 13.08 4.51 19.13
CA THR A 23 13.11 4.83 17.70
C THR A 23 12.13 3.93 16.95
N SER A 24 11.12 4.52 16.34
CA SER A 24 10.07 3.76 15.65
C SER A 24 10.53 3.33 14.24
N THR A 25 10.18 2.11 13.83
CA THR A 25 10.41 1.61 12.47
C THR A 25 9.23 1.91 11.56
N VAL A 26 9.49 2.38 10.33
CA VAL A 26 8.44 2.70 9.36
C VAL A 26 8.32 1.62 8.30
N SER A 27 7.10 1.16 8.04
CA SER A 27 6.77 0.33 6.89
C SER A 27 6.27 1.25 5.77
N ILE A 28 6.73 1.05 4.55
CA ILE A 28 6.38 1.88 3.38
C ILE A 28 5.79 0.97 2.29
N LEU A 29 4.66 1.37 1.73
CA LEU A 29 3.97 0.68 0.64
C LEU A 29 3.57 1.70 -0.44
N PRO A 30 3.74 1.40 -1.74
CA PRO A 30 3.16 2.24 -2.78
C PRO A 30 1.64 2.31 -2.66
N ASN A 31 1.05 3.50 -2.77
CA ASN A 31 -0.40 3.69 -2.69
C ASN A 31 -1.08 3.45 -4.04
N HIS A 32 -0.88 2.25 -4.58
CA HIS A 32 -1.51 1.80 -5.82
C HIS A 32 -1.50 0.29 -5.90
N VAL A 33 -2.39 -0.23 -6.72
CA VAL A 33 -2.45 -1.64 -7.08
C VAL A 33 -2.46 -1.75 -8.60
N ALA A 34 -2.25 -2.95 -9.12
CA ALA A 34 -2.47 -3.20 -10.54
C ALA A 34 -2.97 -4.61 -10.81
N SER A 35 -3.61 -4.80 -11.95
CA SER A 35 -3.85 -6.13 -12.54
C SER A 35 -3.04 -6.31 -13.81
N THR A 36 -2.96 -7.55 -14.31
CA THR A 36 -2.33 -7.84 -15.61
C THR A 36 -3.40 -8.05 -16.67
N SER A 37 -3.02 -7.89 -17.94
CA SER A 37 -3.93 -8.24 -19.06
C SER A 37 -4.31 -9.73 -19.10
N VAL A 38 -3.44 -10.61 -18.62
CA VAL A 38 -3.66 -12.07 -18.59
C VAL A 38 -4.60 -12.46 -17.46
N ASN A 39 -4.51 -11.78 -16.31
CA ASN A 39 -5.35 -12.05 -15.15
C ASN A 39 -5.95 -10.74 -14.60
N PRO A 40 -7.01 -10.22 -15.24
CA PRO A 40 -7.57 -8.91 -14.93
C PRO A 40 -8.33 -8.87 -13.59
N SER A 41 -8.79 -10.03 -13.09
CA SER A 41 -9.46 -10.17 -11.79
C SER A 41 -8.49 -10.23 -10.61
N THR A 42 -7.21 -10.52 -10.85
CA THR A 42 -6.20 -10.56 -9.79
C THR A 42 -5.57 -9.20 -9.61
N ILE A 43 -5.65 -8.69 -8.37
CA ILE A 43 -5.01 -7.45 -7.95
C ILE A 43 -3.67 -7.78 -7.30
N TYR A 44 -2.61 -7.11 -7.76
CA TYR A 44 -1.27 -7.18 -7.22
C TYR A 44 -0.96 -5.88 -6.47
N MET A 45 -0.25 -6.01 -5.34
CA MET A 45 0.24 -4.90 -4.53
C MET A 45 1.55 -5.32 -3.83
N GLY A 46 2.23 -4.35 -3.21
CA GLY A 46 3.47 -4.60 -2.47
C GLY A 46 4.57 -5.24 -3.33
N GLN A 47 5.32 -6.17 -2.75
CA GLN A 47 6.48 -6.79 -3.40
C GLN A 47 6.11 -7.50 -4.73
N LYS A 48 4.99 -8.22 -4.79
CA LYS A 48 4.55 -8.91 -6.01
C LYS A 48 4.29 -7.92 -7.16
N LEU A 49 3.70 -6.76 -6.85
CA LEU A 49 3.52 -5.73 -7.86
C LEU A 49 4.86 -5.13 -8.29
N GLN A 50 5.76 -4.88 -7.34
CA GLN A 50 7.08 -4.34 -7.62
C GLN A 50 7.90 -5.26 -8.55
N GLU A 51 7.81 -6.58 -8.36
CA GLU A 51 8.44 -7.57 -9.25
C GLU A 51 7.87 -7.48 -10.68
N LEU A 52 6.55 -7.34 -10.84
CA LEU A 52 5.90 -7.16 -12.15
C LEU A 52 6.29 -5.83 -12.80
N GLU A 53 6.43 -4.76 -12.02
CA GLU A 53 6.90 -3.45 -12.49
C GLU A 53 8.34 -3.54 -13.03
N GLN A 54 9.24 -4.21 -12.30
CA GLN A 54 10.63 -4.44 -12.71
C GLN A 54 10.72 -5.26 -14.01
N GLN A 55 9.84 -6.25 -14.17
CA GLN A 55 9.72 -7.06 -15.38
C GLN A 55 9.04 -6.32 -16.55
N ARG A 56 8.60 -5.07 -16.34
CA ARG A 56 7.86 -4.27 -17.32
C ARG A 56 6.62 -4.99 -17.84
N ALA A 57 5.93 -5.72 -16.96
CA ALA A 57 4.69 -6.40 -17.29
C ALA A 57 3.63 -5.41 -17.80
N LYS A 58 2.68 -5.90 -18.59
CA LYS A 58 1.53 -5.10 -19.04
C LYS A 58 0.53 -4.94 -17.90
N LEU A 59 0.72 -3.88 -17.12
CA LEU A 59 -0.05 -3.56 -15.91
C LEU A 59 -1.17 -2.55 -16.16
N ARG A 60 -2.31 -2.76 -15.50
CA ARG A 60 -3.43 -1.81 -15.41
C ARG A 60 -3.51 -1.29 -13.99
N TYR A 61 -3.06 -0.05 -13.78
CA TYR A 61 -2.99 0.55 -12.46
C TYR A 61 -4.35 1.04 -11.96
N LEU A 62 -4.57 0.89 -10.67
CA LEU A 62 -5.65 1.52 -9.92
C LEU A 62 -5.03 2.27 -8.74
N ARG A 63 -5.40 3.55 -8.60
CA ARG A 63 -4.97 4.41 -7.51
C ARG A 63 -6.19 4.82 -6.69
N PRO A 64 -6.19 4.59 -5.36
CA PRO A 64 -7.29 5.03 -4.51
C PRO A 64 -7.35 6.54 -4.35
N VAL A 65 -6.21 7.23 -4.46
CA VAL A 65 -6.14 8.69 -4.37
C VAL A 65 -5.96 9.33 -5.75
N GLN A 66 -6.81 10.29 -6.08
CA GLN A 66 -6.73 11.10 -7.29
C GLN A 66 -6.98 12.57 -6.97
N ARG A 67 -6.11 13.45 -7.47
CA ARG A 67 -6.20 14.92 -7.28
C ARG A 67 -6.38 15.35 -5.81
N GLY A 68 -5.80 14.59 -4.88
CA GLY A 68 -5.88 14.86 -3.43
C GLY A 68 -7.08 14.24 -2.71
N TYR A 69 -7.95 13.50 -3.40
CA TYR A 69 -9.13 12.86 -2.81
C TYR A 69 -9.02 11.34 -2.86
N CYS A 70 -9.41 10.65 -1.78
CA CYS A 70 -9.62 9.21 -1.81
C CYS A 70 -10.92 8.91 -2.56
N VAL A 71 -10.79 8.43 -3.80
CA VAL A 71 -11.89 8.11 -4.72
C VAL A 71 -12.25 6.62 -4.74
N ASN A 72 -11.42 5.75 -4.16
CA ASN A 72 -11.68 4.33 -4.05
C ASN A 72 -11.28 3.77 -2.67
N TRP A 73 -12.22 3.83 -1.73
CA TRP A 73 -12.04 3.35 -0.36
C TRP A 73 -11.85 1.84 -0.24
N ASN A 74 -12.38 1.05 -1.18
CA ASN A 74 -12.21 -0.40 -1.16
C ASN A 74 -10.73 -0.75 -1.35
N ILE A 75 -10.06 -0.10 -2.31
CA ILE A 75 -8.62 -0.30 -2.53
C ILE A 75 -7.77 0.33 -1.42
N GLU A 76 -8.12 1.52 -0.93
CA GLU A 76 -7.39 2.19 0.16
C GLU A 76 -7.39 1.32 1.43
N SER A 77 -8.55 0.78 1.81
CA SER A 77 -8.68 -0.08 2.99
C SER A 77 -7.94 -1.42 2.85
N GLU A 78 -7.93 -2.02 1.65
CA GLU A 78 -7.16 -3.24 1.38
C GLU A 78 -5.64 -2.99 1.49
N LEU A 79 -5.15 -1.86 0.96
CA LEU A 79 -3.76 -1.45 1.09
C LEU A 79 -3.36 -1.18 2.55
N TRP A 80 -4.26 -0.59 3.35
CA TRP A 80 -4.04 -0.42 4.79
C TRP A 80 -3.94 -1.78 5.49
N ALA A 81 -4.87 -2.70 5.21
CA ALA A 81 -4.84 -4.05 5.76
C ALA A 81 -3.54 -4.78 5.41
N HIS A 82 -3.07 -4.66 4.16
CA HIS A 82 -1.79 -5.21 3.72
C HIS A 82 -0.61 -4.62 4.48
N LEU A 83 -0.53 -3.29 4.58
CA LEU A 83 0.56 -2.59 5.27
C LEU A 83 0.61 -2.91 6.76
N LEU A 84 -0.55 -3.00 7.42
CA LEU A 84 -0.66 -3.19 8.87
C LEU A 84 -0.57 -4.68 9.28
N SER A 85 -0.92 -5.62 8.40
CA SER A 85 -0.78 -7.06 8.67
C SER A 85 0.67 -7.56 8.63
N SER A 86 1.55 -6.85 7.91
CA SER A 86 2.98 -7.18 7.75
C SER A 86 3.80 -7.18 9.06
N LYS A 87 3.22 -6.84 10.22
CA LYS A 87 3.88 -6.83 11.54
C LYS A 87 3.21 -7.73 12.58
N ALA A 88 2.71 -8.90 12.17
CA ALA A 88 2.34 -9.98 13.07
C ALA A 88 3.31 -11.18 12.93
N SER A 89 4.61 -10.95 13.12
CA SER A 89 5.63 -12.00 13.32
C SER A 89 6.84 -11.38 14.03
#